data_AF-A0AA38PPN8-F1
#
_entry.id   AF-A0AA38PPN8-F1
#
_cell.length_a   1.000
_cell.length_b   1.000
_cell.length_c   1.000
_cell.angle_alpha   90.00
_cell.angle_beta   90.00
_cell.angle_gamma   90.00
#
_symmetry.space_group_name_H-M   'P 1'
#
loop_
_entity.id
_entity.type
_entity.pdbx_description
1 polymer ?
#
loop_
_entity_poly.entity_id
_entity_poly.type
_entity_poly.pdbx_seq_one_letter_code
_entity_poly.pdbx_strand_id
1 'polypeptide(L)' 'GIRRFIWEHLQNVNRILTRMTYAGGTFSGLKAVITASEAVVMGHLCSYEGRKIDHSRLDKIVNW' A
#
# COMPACT_ATOMS: atom_id res chain seq x y z
N GLY A 1 -8.58 -16.51 -14.45
CA GLY A 1 -8.63 -15.29 -15.29
C GLY A 1 -8.36 -14.07 -14.44
N ILE A 2 -7.75 -13.04 -15.01
CA ILE A 2 -7.27 -11.78 -14.39
C ILE A 2 -8.26 -11.15 -13.37
N ARG A 3 -9.57 -11.38 -13.53
CA ARG A 3 -10.63 -10.90 -12.63
C ARG A 3 -10.58 -11.48 -11.20
N ARG A 4 -10.06 -12.69 -11.00
CA ARG A 4 -10.02 -13.33 -9.67
C ARG A 4 -9.06 -12.61 -8.72
N PHE A 5 -7.88 -12.21 -9.23
CA PHE A 5 -6.88 -11.49 -8.44
C PHE A 5 -7.42 -10.15 -7.89
N ILE A 6 -8.08 -9.37 -8.76
CA ILE A 6 -8.67 -8.09 -8.38
C ILE A 6 -9.78 -8.31 -7.34
N TRP A 7 -10.63 -9.31 -7.55
CA TRP A 7 -11.71 -9.63 -6.62
C TRP A 7 -11.17 -10.06 -5.24
N GLU A 8 -10.17 -10.94 -5.19
CA GLU A 8 -9.53 -11.37 -3.93
C GLU A 8 -8.86 -10.18 -3.22
N HIS A 9 -8.21 -9.27 -3.96
CA HIS A 9 -7.62 -8.07 -3.40
C HIS A 9 -8.69 -7.14 -2.79
N LEU A 10 -9.79 -6.88 -3.50
CA LEU A 10 -10.90 -6.08 -2.97
C LEU A 10 -11.55 -6.71 -1.74
N GLN A 11 -11.67 -8.03 -1.71
CA GLN A 11 -12.22 -8.74 -0.55
C GLN A 11 -11.30 -8.63 0.68
N ASN A 12 -9.98 -8.70 0.48
CA ASN A 12 -8.99 -8.48 1.54
C ASN A 12 -9.04 -7.04 2.06
N VAL A 13 -9.07 -6.05 1.17
CA VAL A 13 -9.19 -4.64 1.54
C VAL A 13 -10.46 -4.39 2.34
N ASN A 14 -11.62 -4.87 1.86
CA ASN A 14 -12.89 -4.73 2.55
C ASN A 14 -12.82 -5.30 3.97
N ARG A 15 -12.28 -6.51 4.14
CA ARG A 15 -12.12 -7.15 5.46
C ARG A 15 -11.27 -6.32 6.41
N ILE A 16 -10.15 -5.74 5.93
CA ILE A 16 -9.26 -4.92 6.75
C ILE A 16 -9.97 -3.63 7.16
N LEU A 17 -10.59 -2.93 6.21
CA LEU A 17 -11.31 -1.68 6.47
C LEU A 17 -12.43 -1.88 7.48
N THR A 18 -13.29 -2.89 7.27
CA THR A 18 -14.39 -3.22 8.19
C THR A 18 -13.89 -3.51 9.61
N ARG A 19 -12.80 -4.28 9.75
CA ARG A 19 -12.22 -4.59 11.07
C ARG A 19 -11.65 -3.36 11.75
N MET A 20 -10.96 -2.50 11.00
CA MET A 20 -10.42 -1.26 11.54
C MET A 20 -11.54 -0.34 12.02
N THR A 21 -12.63 -0.23 11.25
CA THR A 21 -13.82 0.54 11.65
C THR A 21 -14.46 -0.01 12.92
N TYR A 22 -14.62 -1.33 13.05
CA TYR A 22 -15.18 -1.93 14.27
C TYR A 22 -14.28 -1.75 15.50
N ALA A 23 -12.97 -1.62 15.32
CA ALA A 23 -12.05 -1.30 16.40
C ALA A 23 -12.02 0.21 16.75
N GLY A 24 -12.83 1.05 16.10
CA GLY A 24 -12.80 2.51 16.26
C GLY A 24 -11.60 3.19 15.60
N GLY A 25 -10.86 2.47 14.76
CA GLY A 25 -9.71 2.98 14.04
C GLY A 25 -10.10 3.88 12.87
N THR A 26 -9.26 4.87 12.57
CA THR A 26 -9.44 5.79 11.44
C THR A 26 -8.23 5.80 10.52
N PHE A 27 -8.45 6.16 9.26
CA PHE A 27 -7.40 6.34 8.27
C PHE A 27 -7.32 7.81 7.86
N SER A 28 -6.11 8.30 7.61
CA SER A 28 -5.94 9.62 6.98
C SER A 28 -6.24 9.50 5.49
N GLY A 29 -7.36 10.10 5.03
CA GLY A 29 -7.79 9.98 3.63
C GLY A 29 -6.72 10.40 2.62
N LEU A 30 -6.01 11.50 2.87
CA LEU A 30 -4.95 12.00 1.98
C LEU A 30 -3.70 11.11 1.94
N LYS A 31 -3.51 10.25 2.94
CA LYS A 31 -2.34 9.37 3.06
C LYS A 31 -2.66 7.90 2.78
N ALA A 32 -3.95 7.56 2.67
CA ALA A 32 -4.39 6.20 2.45
C ALA A 32 -4.20 5.84 0.97
N VAL A 33 -3.36 4.84 0.71
CA VAL A 33 -3.20 4.24 -0.61
C VAL A 33 -3.93 2.90 -0.60
N ILE A 34 -5.01 2.81 -1.36
CA ILE A 34 -5.86 1.63 -1.46
C ILE A 34 -5.91 1.21 -2.92
N THR A 35 -5.81 -0.09 -3.21
CA THR A 35 -5.93 -0.66 -4.57
C THR A 35 -4.98 -0.04 -5.59
N ALA A 36 -3.73 0.21 -5.21
CA ALA A 36 -2.68 0.70 -6.10
C ALA A 36 -1.77 -0.44 -6.58
N SER A 37 -1.24 -0.32 -7.80
CA SER A 37 -0.23 -1.25 -8.32
C SER A 37 1.12 -1.12 -7.63
N GLU A 38 1.38 0.06 -7.05
CA GLU A 38 2.59 0.36 -6.29
C GLU A 38 2.25 1.15 -5.03
N ALA A 39 2.98 0.91 -3.94
CA ALA A 39 2.83 1.67 -2.70
C ALA A 39 4.17 1.78 -1.97
N VAL A 40 4.39 2.93 -1.33
CA VAL A 40 5.54 3.09 -0.45
C VAL A 40 5.21 2.54 0.93
N VAL A 41 5.89 1.47 1.32
CA VAL A 41 5.75 0.84 2.65
C VAL A 41 7.09 0.94 3.35
N MET A 42 7.14 1.66 4.48
CA MET A 42 8.37 1.83 5.29
C MET A 42 9.58 2.38 4.48
N GLY A 43 9.32 3.24 3.49
CA GLY A 43 10.37 3.81 2.62
C GLY A 43 10.88 2.85 1.54
N HIS A 44 10.12 1.80 1.24
CA HIS A 44 10.34 0.93 0.08
C HIS A 44 9.18 1.06 -0.88
N LEU A 45 9.49 1.29 -2.15
CA LEU A 45 8.51 1.18 -3.23
C LEU A 45 8.22 -0.30 -3.46
N CYS A 46 7.01 -0.73 -3.12
CA CYS A 46 6.55 -2.09 -3.33
C CYS A 46 5.69 -2.13 -4.58
N SER A 47 6.12 -2.87 -5.59
CA SER A 47 5.38 -3.10 -6.84
C SER A 47 5.26 -4.60 -7.12
N TYR A 48 4.62 -4.96 -8.23
CA TYR A 48 4.51 -6.35 -8.67
C TYR A 48 5.88 -7.00 -8.94
N GLU A 49 6.89 -6.19 -9.29
CA GLU A 49 8.27 -6.66 -9.54
C GLU A 49 9.06 -6.92 -8.25
N GLY A 50 8.51 -6.56 -7.09
CA GLY A 50 9.15 -6.71 -5.79
C GLY A 50 9.33 -5.39 -5.07
N ARG A 51 10.39 -5.29 -4.27
CA ARG A 51 10.68 -4.13 -3.42
C ARG A 51 11.89 -3.37 -3.94
N LYS A 52 11.72 -2.08 -4.18
CA LYS A 52 12.78 -1.14 -4.53
C LYS A 52 12.91 -0.09 -3.42
N ILE A 53 14.06 0.58 -3.35
CA ILE A 53 14.24 1.69 -2.42
C ILE A 53 13.43 2.87 -2.93
N ASP A 54 12.69 3.54 -2.03
CA ASP A 54 11.97 4.76 -2.40
C ASP A 54 12.95 5.88 -2.80
N HIS A 55 12.55 6.70 -3.79
CA HIS A 55 13.40 7.77 -4.31
C HIS A 55 13.83 8.76 -3.22
N SER A 56 12.90 9.13 -2.32
CA SER A 56 13.22 10.05 -1.22
C SER A 56 14.28 9.50 -0.27
N ARG A 57 14.41 8.18 -0.18
CA ARG A 57 15.42 7.49 0.63
C ARG A 57 16.73 7.32 -0.11
N LEU A 58 16.69 7.07 -1.43
CA LEU A 58 17.88 7.11 -2.28
C LEU A 58 18.54 8.48 -2.24
N ASP A 59 17.76 9.56 -2.35
CA ASP A 59 18.28 10.92 -2.37
C ASP A 59 19.05 11.28 -1.09
N LYS A 60 18.61 10.78 0.07
CA LYS A 60 19.30 10.95 1.35
C LYS A 60 20.63 10.22 1.44
N ILE A 61 20.80 9.13 0.69
CA ILE A 61 22.04 8.34 0.66
C ILE A 61 23.02 8.95 -0.35
N VAL A 62 22.51 9.35 -1.52
CA VAL A 62 23.32 9.89 -2.62
C VAL A 62 23.83 11.29 -2.29
N ASN A 63 23.00 12.13 -1.67
CA ASN A 63 23.33 13.51 -1.31
C ASN A 63 23.68 13.67 0.17
N TRP A 64 24.14 12.59 0.81
CA TRP A 64 24.54 12.63 2.22
C TRP A 64 25.68 13.65 2.42
#